data_AF-A0A8S2VNJ6-F1
#
_entry.id   AF-A0A8S2VNJ6-F1
#
_cell.length_a   1.000
_cell.length_b   1.000
_cell.length_c   1.000
_cell.angle_alpha   90.00
_cell.angle_beta   90.00
_cell.angle_gamma   90.00
#
_symmetry.space_group_name_H-M   'P 1'
#
loop_
_entity.id
_entity.type
_entity.pdbx_description
1 polymer ?
#
loop_
_entity_poly.entity_id
_entity_poly.type
_entity_poly.pdbx_seq_one_letter_code
_entity_poly.pdbx_strand_id
1 'polypeptide(L)' 'ILKGLGLERKLSIRIEPGLLELGAARFGMHIFLKSIDWYNYGINVDLSYQPIMSTVPSVEREDEYYVRSKYVVREIEQRH' A
#
# COMPACT_ATOMS: atom_id res chain seq x y z
N ILE A 1 1.20 -14.18 -5.16
CA ILE A 1 0.84 -13.56 -6.46
C ILE A 1 2.03 -13.57 -7.42
N LEU A 2 3.08 -12.75 -7.23
CA LEU A 2 4.21 -12.66 -8.20
C LEU A 2 4.90 -13.99 -8.52
N LYS A 3 5.18 -14.84 -7.51
CA LYS A 3 5.75 -16.19 -7.72
C LYS A 3 4.86 -17.08 -8.60
N GLY A 4 3.54 -17.00 -8.44
CA GLY A 4 2.60 -17.77 -9.24
C GLY A 4 2.50 -17.27 -10.69
N LEU A 5 2.89 -16.02 -10.93
CA LEU A 5 2.94 -15.41 -12.27
C LEU A 5 4.34 -15.50 -12.91
N GLY A 6 5.36 -15.97 -12.18
CA GLY A 6 6.76 -15.98 -12.64
C GLY A 6 7.36 -14.58 -12.85
N LEU A 7 6.84 -13.57 -12.14
CA LEU A 7 7.22 -12.16 -12.29
C LEU A 7 8.06 -11.61 -11.13
N GLU A 8 8.40 -12.44 -10.14
CA GLU A 8 9.05 -12.01 -8.90
C GLU A 8 10.44 -11.38 -9.10
N ARG A 9 11.09 -11.61 -10.25
CA ARG A 9 12.36 -10.96 -10.63
C ARG A 9 12.22 -9.77 -11.57
N LYS A 10 11.01 -9.51 -12.08
CA LYS A 10 10.73 -8.47 -13.08
C LYS A 10 9.93 -7.30 -12.52
N LEU A 11 9.07 -7.58 -11.56
CA LEU A 11 8.22 -6.58 -10.92
C LEU A 11 8.45 -6.58 -9.41
N SER A 12 8.45 -5.39 -8.84
CA SER A 12 8.49 -5.16 -7.41
C SER A 12 7.13 -4.70 -6.91
N ILE A 13 6.77 -5.12 -5.70
CA ILE A 13 5.53 -4.73 -5.02
C ILE A 13 5.72 -3.34 -4.43
N ARG A 14 4.77 -2.44 -4.71
CA ARG A 14 4.72 -1.11 -4.11
C ARG A 14 3.74 -1.11 -2.95
N ILE A 15 4.20 -0.73 -1.77
CA ILE A 15 3.36 -0.67 -0.57
C ILE A 15 2.65 0.67 -0.53
N GLU A 16 1.33 0.65 -0.73
CA GLU A 16 0.47 1.85 -0.73
C GLU A 16 -0.53 1.77 0.43
N PRO A 17 -0.25 2.43 1.58
CA PRO A 17 -1.20 2.52 2.70
C PRO A 17 -2.55 3.10 2.30
N GLY A 18 -2.56 3.99 1.30
CA GLY A 18 -3.76 4.56 0.70
C GLY A 18 -4.75 3.55 0.11
N LEU A 19 -4.38 2.27 -0.02
CA LEU A 19 -5.26 1.17 -0.45
C LEU A 19 -5.70 0.23 0.70
N LEU A 20 -5.36 0.52 1.96
CA LEU A 20 -5.83 -0.26 3.10
C LEU A 20 -7.35 -0.23 3.24
N GLU A 21 -7.93 -1.37 3.59
CA GLU A 21 -9.36 -1.57 3.85
C GLU A 21 -9.89 -0.67 4.98
N LEU A 22 -11.18 -0.31 4.90
CA LEU A 22 -11.90 0.44 5.92
C LEU A 22 -11.72 -0.21 7.30
N GLY A 23 -11.18 0.56 8.25
CA GLY A 23 -10.98 0.12 9.63
C GLY A 23 -9.75 -0.75 9.87
N ALA A 24 -8.95 -1.07 8.84
CA ALA A 24 -7.70 -1.82 9.02
C ALA A 24 -6.71 -1.06 9.92
N ALA A 25 -6.71 0.27 9.87
CA ALA A 25 -5.85 1.13 10.68
C ALA A 25 -6.41 1.45 12.09
N ARG A 26 -7.49 0.78 12.55
CA ARG A 26 -8.12 1.07 13.85
C ARG A 26 -7.19 0.96 15.06
N PHE A 27 -6.19 0.09 14.98
CA PHE A 27 -5.17 -0.08 16.02
C PHE A 27 -3.90 0.74 15.74
N GLY A 28 -3.95 1.63 14.75
CA GLY A 28 -2.83 2.47 14.32
C GLY A 28 -1.98 1.82 13.24
N MET A 29 -1.34 2.66 12.42
CA MET A 29 -0.50 2.23 11.30
C MET A 29 0.81 1.53 11.73
N HIS A 30 1.21 1.68 12.99
CA HIS A 30 2.46 1.13 13.51
C HIS A 30 2.47 -0.41 13.62
N ILE A 31 1.31 -1.06 13.53
CA ILE A 31 1.19 -2.53 13.55
C ILE A 31 1.61 -3.15 12.21
N PHE A 32 1.59 -2.37 11.12
CA PHE A 32 1.93 -2.85 9.80
C PHE A 32 3.45 -2.81 9.61
N LEU A 33 3.97 -3.85 8.99
CA LEU A 33 5.37 -3.92 8.56
C LEU A 33 5.67 -2.79 7.57
N LYS A 34 6.82 -2.15 7.72
CA LYS A 34 7.34 -1.17 6.76
C LYS A 34 7.83 -1.90 5.51
N SER A 35 7.97 -1.16 4.41
CA SER A 35 8.49 -1.71 3.14
C SER A 35 9.84 -2.42 3.30
N ILE A 36 10.72 -1.89 4.16
CA ILE A 36 12.02 -2.51 4.45
C ILE A 36 11.89 -3.85 5.20
N ASP A 37 10.90 -3.99 6.07
CA ASP A 37 10.69 -5.23 6.82
C ASP A 37 10.24 -6.35 5.86
N TRP A 38 9.30 -6.05 4.95
CA TRP A 38 8.88 -6.97 3.89
C TRP A 38 10.04 -7.38 2.98
N TYR A 39 10.88 -6.43 2.61
CA TYR A 39 12.09 -6.70 1.82
C TYR A 39 13.03 -7.66 2.55
N ASN A 40 13.25 -7.44 3.86
CA ASN A 40 14.06 -8.33 4.69
C ASN A 40 13.47 -9.75 4.82
N TYR A 41 12.15 -9.89 4.71
CA TYR A 41 11.47 -11.20 4.61
C TYR A 41 11.55 -11.85 3.21
N GLY A 42 12.30 -11.26 2.28
CA GLY A 42 12.48 -11.80 0.92
C GLY A 42 11.31 -11.54 -0.02
N ILE A 43 10.43 -10.59 0.32
CA ILE A 43 9.40 -10.10 -0.60
C ILE A 43 10.03 -9.03 -1.47
N ASN A 44 9.93 -9.16 -2.80
CA ASN A 44 10.43 -8.15 -3.73
C ASN A 44 9.58 -6.88 -3.65
N VAL A 45 9.94 -5.97 -2.75
CA VAL A 45 9.30 -4.67 -2.53
C VAL A 45 10.15 -3.57 -3.14
N ASP A 46 9.50 -2.61 -3.79
CA ASP A 46 10.14 -1.39 -4.30
C ASP A 46 10.41 -0.43 -3.13
N LEU A 47 11.67 -0.38 -2.66
CA LEU A 47 12.09 0.49 -1.57
C LEU A 47 12.22 1.97 -1.98
N SER A 48 12.22 2.25 -3.28
CA SER A 48 12.29 3.63 -3.81
C SER A 48 10.91 4.26 -4.00
N TYR A 49 9.86 3.44 -4.01
CA TYR A 49 8.49 3.91 -4.15
C TYR A 49 8.09 4.86 -3.02
N GLN A 50 7.60 6.03 -3.41
CA GLN A 50 7.00 7.00 -2.49
C GLN A 50 5.47 6.84 -2.53
N PRO A 51 4.84 6.37 -1.44
CA PRO A 51 3.39 6.19 -1.42
C PRO A 51 2.67 7.53 -1.56
N ILE A 52 1.52 7.49 -2.22
CA ILE A 52 0.63 8.65 -2.37
C ILE A 52 0.12 9.08 -1.00
N MET A 53 -0.20 8.10 -0.15
CA MET A 53 -0.52 8.33 1.25
C MET A 53 0.33 7.43 2.14
N SER A 54 1.18 8.04 2.98
CA SER A 54 2.02 7.31 3.93
C SER A 54 1.26 6.87 5.18
N THR A 55 0.15 7.54 5.50
CA THR A 55 -0.71 7.23 6.65
C THR A 55 -2.17 7.36 6.26
N VAL A 56 -3.03 6.65 6.99
CA VAL A 56 -4.48 6.75 6.87
C VAL A 56 -5.08 6.93 8.27
N PRO A 57 -6.26 7.55 8.40
CA PRO A 57 -6.91 7.75 9.70
C PRO A 57 -7.17 6.41 10.38
N SER A 58 -7.03 6.35 11.71
CA SER A 58 -7.39 5.15 12.48
C SER A 58 -8.89 4.93 12.52
N VAL A 59 -9.67 6.00 12.42
CA VAL A 59 -11.11 5.99 12.28
C VAL A 59 -11.45 6.84 11.07
N GLU A 60 -12.12 6.23 10.10
CA GLU A 60 -12.67 6.91 8.92
C GLU A 60 -14.10 6.43 8.71
N ARG A 61 -14.96 7.31 8.20
CA ARG A 61 -16.30 6.94 7.72
C ARG A 61 -16.20 6.26 6.35
N GLU A 62 -17.25 5.56 5.95
CA GLU A 62 -17.26 4.82 4.69
C GLU A 62 -17.09 5.75 3.46
N ASP A 63 -17.70 6.94 3.49
CA ASP A 63 -17.53 7.96 2.45
C ASP A 63 -16.09 8.47 2.36
N GLU A 64 -15.45 8.73 3.50
CA GLU A 64 -14.03 9.13 3.60
C GLU A 64 -13.11 8.04 3.03
N TYR A 65 -13.38 6.77 3.35
CA TYR A 65 -12.66 5.62 2.80
C TYR A 65 -12.76 5.53 1.27
N TYR A 66 -13.96 5.73 0.70
CA TYR A 66 -14.13 5.73 -0.76
C TYR A 66 -13.45 6.93 -1.42
N VAL A 67 -13.51 8.12 -0.80
CA VAL A 67 -12.82 9.31 -1.30
C VAL A 67 -11.31 9.07 -1.35
N ARG A 68 -10.72 8.57 -0.27
CA ARG A 68 -9.29 8.21 -0.21
C ARG A 68 -8.92 7.17 -1.26
N SER A 69 -9.68 6.08 -1.33
CA SER A 69 -9.43 4.98 -2.28
C SER A 69 -9.46 5.49 -3.73
N LYS A 70 -10.47 6.31 -4.07
CA LYS A 70 -10.59 6.91 -5.40
C LYS A 70 -9.45 7.87 -5.73
N TYR A 71 -9.02 8.68 -4.76
CA TYR A 71 -7.89 9.59 -4.93
C TYR A 71 -6.59 8.81 -5.22
N VAL A 72 -6.29 7.79 -4.41
CA VAL A 72 -5.08 6.98 -4.55
C VAL A 72 -5.06 6.24 -5.87
N VAL A 73 -6.16 5.61 -6.29
CA VAL A 73 -6.23 4.92 -7.59
C VAL A 73 -5.96 5.89 -8.75
N ARG A 74 -6.56 7.09 -8.73
CA ARG A 74 -6.32 8.10 -9.78
C ARG A 74 -4.87 8.58 -9.84
N GLU A 75 -4.25 8.78 -8.69
CA GLU A 75 -2.83 9.16 -8.62
C GLU A 75 -1.91 8.05 -9.15
N ILE A 76 -2.24 6.77 -8.90
CA ILE A 76 -1.51 5.64 -9.49
C ILE A 76 -1.65 5.65 -11.02
N GLU A 77 -2.87 5.84 -11.53
CA GLU A 77 -3.14 5.90 -12.98
C GLU A 77 -2.42 7.06 -13.67
N GLN A 78 -2.22 8.21 -13.01
CA GLN A 78 -1.53 9.35 -13.63
C GLN A 78 -0.01 9.18 -13.69
N ARG A 79 0.57 8.34 -12.83
CA ARG A 79 2.02 8.12 -12.76
C ARG A 79 2.51 7.00 -13.69
N HIS A 80 1.60 6.25 -14.33
CA HIS A 80 1.88 5.04 -15.10
C HIS A 80 1.08 4.95 -16.39
#